data_AF-A0A536NE55-F1
#
_entry.id   AF-A0A536NE55-F1
#
_cell.length_a   1.000
_cell.length_b   1.000
_cell.length_c   1.000
_cell.angle_alpha   90.00
_cell.angle_beta   90.00
_cell.angle_gamma   90.00
#
_symmetry.space_group_name_H-M   'P 1'
#
loop_
_entity.id
_entity.type
_entity.pdbx_description
1 polymer ?
#
loop_
_entity_poly.entity_id
_entity_poly.type
_entity_poly.pdbx_seq_one_letter_code
_entity_poly.pdbx_strand_id
1 'polypeptide(L)' 'MRKVYRGKDIEVSFDLDQCVHIGECLRGEPRVFQLRRRPWL' A
#
# COMPACT_ATOMS: atom_id res chain seq x y z
N MET A 1 6.12 5.34 -10.81
CA MET A 1 4.80 5.97 -10.86
C MET A 1 4.16 5.89 -9.47
N ARG A 2 3.86 7.04 -8.85
CA ARG A 2 3.15 7.10 -7.57
C ARG A 2 1.67 6.77 -7.77
N LYS A 3 1.13 5.86 -6.95
CA LYS A 3 -0.32 5.61 -6.83
C LYS A 3 -0.82 6.17 -5.50
N VAL A 4 -2.05 6.69 -5.50
CA VAL A 4 -2.67 7.31 -4.34
C VAL A 4 -4.06 6.73 -4.14
N TYR A 5 -4.34 6.29 -2.92
CA TYR A 5 -5.61 5.71 -2.47
C TYR A 5 -6.19 6.61 -1.38
N ARG A 6 -7.39 7.15 -1.63
CA ARG A 6 -8.05 8.08 -0.71
C ARG A 6 -9.08 7.34 0.11
N GLY A 7 -8.79 7.19 1.39
CA GLY A 7 -9.77 6.78 2.39
C GLY A 7 -10.55 7.99 2.92
N LYS A 8 -11.46 7.72 3.84
CA LYS A 8 -12.27 8.75 4.51
C LYS A 8 -11.43 9.67 5.39
N ASP A 9 -10.50 9.07 6.15
CA ASP A 9 -9.74 9.76 7.19
C ASP A 9 -8.24 9.82 6.88
N ILE A 10 -7.76 8.98 5.96
CA ILE A 10 -6.34 8.91 5.58
C ILE A 10 -6.17 8.74 4.07
N GLU A 11 -5.05 9.25 3.56
CA GLU A 11 -4.57 8.98 2.21
C GLU A 11 -3.36 8.03 2.29
N VAL A 12 -3.38 6.96 1.48
CA VAL A 12 -2.28 6.02 1.37
C VAL A 12 -1.65 6.18 -0.01
N SER A 13 -0.34 6.40 -0.07
CA SER A 13 0.39 6.46 -1.34
C SER A 13 1.44 5.36 -1.44
N PHE A 14 1.67 4.89 -2.65
CA PHE A 14 2.63 3.83 -2.95
C PHE A 14 3.45 4.17 -4.20
N ASP A 15 4.76 4.25 -4.03
CA ASP A 15 5.72 4.55 -5.10
C ASP A 15 6.25 3.27 -5.73
N LEU A 16 5.67 2.88 -6.87
CA LEU A 16 6.05 1.67 -7.59
C LEU A 16 7.52 1.64 -8.01
N ASP A 17 8.12 2.81 -8.28
CA ASP A 17 9.52 2.90 -8.73
C ASP A 17 10.52 2.71 -7.59
N GLN A 18 10.08 2.86 -6.33
CA GLN A 18 10.92 2.70 -5.16
C GLN A 18 10.77 1.31 -4.52
N CYS A 19 9.75 0.54 -4.92
CA CYS A 19 9.48 -0.76 -4.33
C CYS A 19 10.48 -1.82 -4.80
N VAL A 20 11.29 -2.32 -3.85
CA VAL A 20 12.22 -3.46 -4.07
C VAL A 20 11.66 -4.82 -3.60
N HIS A 21 10.36 -4.89 -3.28
CA HIS A 21 9.65 -6.13 -2.93
C HIS A 21 10.18 -6.94 -1.72
N ILE A 22 10.89 -6.30 -0.77
CA ILE A 22 11.38 -6.95 0.46
C ILE A 22 10.28 -7.27 1.50
N GLY A 23 9.07 -6.72 1.32
CA GLY A 23 7.89 -7.01 2.14
C GLY A 23 7.76 -6.20 3.44
N GLU A 24 8.64 -5.22 3.70
CA GLU A 24 8.58 -4.38 4.91
C GLU A 24 7.28 -3.57 5.02
N CYS A 25 6.72 -3.08 3.90
CA CYS A 25 5.44 -2.37 3.93
C CYS A 25 4.29 -3.25 4.45
N LEU A 26 4.27 -4.53 4.08
CA LEU A 26 3.27 -5.50 4.55
C LEU A 26 3.45 -5.84 6.03
N ARG A 27 4.70 -5.96 6.48
CA ARG A 27 5.04 -6.27 7.88
C ARG A 27 4.81 -5.08 8.82
N GLY A 28 5.15 -3.88 8.36
CA GLY A 28 5.12 -2.66 9.18
C GLY A 28 3.69 -2.19 9.51
N GLU A 29 2.75 -2.32 8.57
CA GLU A 29 1.35 -1.95 8.83
C GLU A 29 0.37 -2.89 8.09
N PRO A 30 0.15 -4.12 8.61
CA PRO A 30 -0.68 -5.12 7.96
C PRO A 30 -2.16 -4.73 7.87
N ARG A 31 -2.64 -3.76 8.68
CA ARG A 31 -4.05 -3.34 8.67
C ARG A 31 -4.42 -2.55 7.41
N VAL A 32 -3.42 -1.99 6.73
CA VAL A 32 -3.59 -1.22 5.50
C VAL A 32 -3.64 -2.13 4.26
N PHE A 33 -3.15 -3.38 4.34
CA PHE A 33 -3.05 -4.25 3.16
C PHE A 33 -4.09 -5.37 3.16
N GLN A 34 -4.84 -5.48 2.05
CA GLN A 34 -5.83 -6.54 1.83
C GLN A 34 -5.43 -7.44 0.65
N LEU A 35 -4.59 -8.44 0.93
CA LEU A 35 -3.98 -9.30 -0.10
C LEU A 35 -4.97 -10.16 -0.89
N ARG A 36 -6.22 -10.29 -0.42
CA ARG A 36 -7.26 -11.15 -1.05
C ARG A 36 -8.13 -10.43 -2.07
N ARG A 37 -8.02 -9.10 -2.24
CA ARG A 37 -8.79 -8.34 -3.23
C ARG A 37 -7.95 -7.23 -3.85
N ARG A 38 -8.31 -6.77 -5.04
CA ARG A 38 -7.70 -5.60 -5.67
C ARG A 38 -8.63 -4.39 -5.55
N PRO A 39 -8.09 -3.19 -5.27
CA PRO A 39 -6.68 -2.91 -4.94
C PRO A 39 -6.27 -3.54 -3.59
N TRP A 40 -4.98 -3.83 -3.42
CA TRP A 40 -4.42 -4.50 -2.23
C TRP A 40 -4.32 -3.61 -0.99
N LEU A 41 -4.94 -2.44 -1.03
CA LEU A 41 -4.95 -1.37 -0.04
C LEU A 41 -6.41 -1.05 0.28
#